data_AF-A0A7J8NIS1-F1
#
_entry.id   AF-A0A7J8NIS1-F1
#
_cell.length_a   1.000
_cell.length_b   1.000
_cell.length_c   1.000
_cell.angle_alpha   90.00
_cell.angle_beta   90.00
_cell.angle_gamma   90.00
#
_symmetry.space_group_name_H-M   'P 1'
#
loop_
_entity.id
_entity.type
_entity.pdbx_description
1 polymer ?
#
loop_
_entity_poly.entity_id
_entity_poly.type
_entity_poly.pdbx_seq_one_letter_code
_entity_poly.pdbx_strand_id
1 'polypeptide(L)'
;MSHSRPPFATPQALSDWLKPRLPSDSLASWGVKPGTKNVHNLWLELSEGETSIVDSSPPLRTVNVVTVRVMGKDDLVLVESRQQLSDGSFRDRFRPLSEKMKPNETVEEAVARAVKEELGSVIDPGSVRIVPGSYIKKLEERNSASYPGLPVRYVLHSVDAWVEGLPEEDFCTDEQEEYQDLNGTMELEKAVSEVGKLRELGSLSEIRLDVTIVLDGAVVMVLWHCLLSHALFAKLFVTACGILA
;
A
#
# COMPACT_ATOMS: atom_id res chain seq x y z
N MET A 1 29.28 -11.81 3.81
CA MET A 1 28.08 -11.41 3.05
C MET A 1 28.35 -10.04 2.47
N SER A 2 28.34 -9.88 1.14
CA SER A 2 28.68 -8.60 0.53
C SER A 2 27.52 -7.63 0.73
N HIS A 3 27.71 -6.61 1.56
CA HIS A 3 26.89 -5.41 1.49
C HIS A 3 27.11 -4.83 0.10
N SER A 4 26.18 -5.11 -0.83
CA SER A 4 26.17 -4.45 -2.13
C SER A 4 26.06 -2.96 -1.86
N ARG A 5 27.10 -2.21 -2.22
CA ARG A 5 27.11 -0.76 -2.13
C ARG A 5 25.83 -0.24 -2.80
N PRO A 6 25.10 0.72 -2.20
CA PRO A 6 23.91 1.26 -2.82
C PRO A 6 24.27 1.74 -4.24
N PRO A 7 23.43 1.45 -5.25
CA PRO A 7 23.75 1.74 -6.65
C PRO A 7 24.02 3.24 -6.88
N PHE A 8 23.53 4.09 -5.98
CA PHE A 8 23.72 5.54 -5.99
C PHE A 8 24.15 6.03 -4.60
N ALA A 9 25.22 6.83 -4.54
CA ALA A 9 25.75 7.32 -3.26
C ALA A 9 24.86 8.38 -2.58
N THR A 10 24.04 9.10 -3.36
CA THR A 10 23.15 10.16 -2.86
C THR A 10 21.85 10.19 -3.67
N PRO A 11 20.76 10.77 -3.11
CA PRO A 11 19.54 11.04 -3.88
C PRO A 11 19.79 11.89 -5.14
N GLN A 12 20.75 12.82 -5.07
CA GLN A 12 21.13 13.67 -6.21
C GLN A 12 21.75 12.84 -7.34
N ALA A 13 22.65 11.90 -7.02
CA ALA A 13 23.25 11.02 -8.01
C ALA A 13 22.20 10.14 -8.71
N LEU A 14 21.20 9.65 -7.98
CA LEU A 14 20.06 8.94 -8.55
C LEU A 14 19.24 9.86 -9.47
N SER A 15 18.93 11.08 -9.03
CA SER A 15 18.22 12.09 -9.82
C SER A 15 18.91 12.36 -11.16
N ASP A 16 20.23 12.60 -11.13
CA ASP A 16 21.01 12.91 -12.33
C ASP A 16 21.11 11.72 -13.29
N TRP A 17 21.10 10.50 -12.76
CA TRP A 17 21.04 9.28 -13.57
C TRP A 17 19.65 9.07 -14.23
N LEU A 18 18.56 9.40 -13.52
CA LEU A 18 17.18 9.26 -14.00
C LEU A 18 16.78 10.32 -15.03
N LYS A 19 17.19 11.59 -14.85
CA LYS A 19 16.82 12.73 -15.71
C LYS A 19 16.92 12.45 -17.22
N PRO A 20 18.03 11.92 -17.76
CA PRO A 20 18.14 11.65 -19.19
C PRO A 20 17.41 10.37 -19.64
N ARG A 21 16.89 9.56 -18.72
CA ARG A 21 16.33 8.22 -18.98
C ARG A 21 14.80 8.15 -18.86
N LEU A 22 14.19 9.09 -18.16
CA LEU A 22 12.73 9.17 -18.00
C LEU A 22 12.11 10.10 -19.05
N PRO A 23 10.83 9.91 -19.42
CA PRO A 23 10.12 10.88 -20.24
C PRO A 23 10.14 12.27 -19.59
N SER A 24 10.21 13.31 -20.41
CA SER A 24 10.18 14.71 -19.97
C SER A 24 9.03 14.96 -18.98
N ASP A 25 9.29 15.78 -17.97
CA ASP A 25 8.36 16.16 -16.89
C ASP A 25 7.91 15.04 -15.92
N SER A 26 8.28 13.78 -16.18
CA SER A 26 7.95 12.66 -15.27
C SER A 26 8.53 12.90 -13.88
N LEU A 27 9.83 13.17 -13.81
CA LEU A 27 10.56 13.37 -12.55
C LEU A 27 10.09 14.63 -11.79
N ALA A 28 9.66 15.67 -12.50
CA ALA A 28 9.16 16.91 -11.90
C ALA A 28 7.81 16.71 -11.17
N SER A 29 7.07 15.64 -11.50
CA SER A 29 5.80 15.33 -10.85
C SER A 29 5.93 14.58 -9.53
N TRP A 30 7.11 14.01 -9.25
CA TRP A 30 7.38 13.18 -8.08
C TRP A 30 7.43 14.00 -6.79
N GLY A 31 6.61 13.65 -5.80
CA GLY A 31 6.48 14.40 -4.54
C GLY A 31 5.67 15.68 -4.66
N VAL A 32 5.11 15.98 -5.84
CA VAL A 32 4.24 17.14 -6.07
C VAL A 32 2.81 16.69 -6.36
N LYS A 33 2.63 15.65 -7.18
CA LYS A 33 1.29 15.08 -7.45
C LYS A 33 0.84 14.19 -6.29
N PRO A 34 -0.44 14.24 -5.87
CA PRO A 34 -0.98 13.39 -4.82
C PRO A 34 -0.64 11.91 -5.00
N GLY A 35 -0.21 11.28 -3.90
CA GLY A 35 0.21 9.89 -3.85
C GLY A 35 1.44 9.50 -4.68
N THR A 36 2.21 10.45 -5.22
CA THR A 36 3.54 10.18 -5.79
C THR A 36 4.61 10.26 -4.71
N LYS A 37 5.62 9.40 -4.79
CA LYS A 37 6.81 9.45 -3.94
C LYS A 37 7.87 10.34 -4.60
N ASN A 38 8.81 10.87 -3.81
CA ASN A 38 9.90 11.71 -4.30
C ASN A 38 11.17 10.88 -4.60
N VAL A 39 12.21 11.51 -5.17
CA VAL A 39 13.49 10.83 -5.48
C VAL A 39 14.21 10.31 -4.24
N HIS A 40 14.07 10.98 -3.10
CA HIS A 40 14.68 10.55 -1.84
C HIS A 40 14.09 9.21 -1.38
N ASN A 41 12.76 9.04 -1.46
CA ASN A 41 12.10 7.77 -1.16
C ASN A 41 12.60 6.64 -2.06
N LEU A 42 12.73 6.87 -3.38
CA LEU A 42 13.28 5.85 -4.28
C LEU A 42 14.73 5.50 -3.93
N TRP A 43 15.53 6.51 -3.56
CA TRP A 43 16.90 6.28 -3.14
C TRP A 43 16.99 5.43 -1.87
N LEU A 44 16.14 5.69 -0.88
CA LEU A 44 16.04 4.86 0.34
C LEU A 44 15.68 3.42 -0.01
N GLU A 45 14.57 3.22 -0.76
CA GLU A 45 14.10 1.91 -1.21
C GLU A 45 15.18 1.10 -1.97
N LEU A 46 16.03 1.79 -2.75
CA LEU A 46 17.16 1.16 -3.46
C LEU A 46 18.36 0.90 -2.54
N SER A 47 18.61 1.80 -1.58
CA SER A 47 19.75 1.70 -0.67
C SER A 47 19.59 0.61 0.38
N GLU A 48 18.35 0.37 0.79
CA GLU A 48 17.97 -0.68 1.73
C GLU A 48 17.73 -2.01 1.03
N GLY A 49 17.68 -2.02 -0.31
CA GLY A 49 17.53 -3.24 -1.11
C GLY A 49 16.10 -3.79 -1.18
N GLU A 50 15.11 -3.01 -0.75
CA GLU A 50 13.69 -3.33 -0.91
C GLU A 50 13.26 -3.31 -2.38
N THR A 51 13.95 -2.50 -3.18
CA THR A 51 13.76 -2.43 -4.62
C THR A 51 15.10 -2.52 -5.35
N SER A 52 15.05 -2.96 -6.60
CA SER A 52 16.20 -2.92 -7.51
C SER A 52 15.83 -2.19 -8.79
N ILE A 53 16.82 -1.69 -9.50
CA ILE A 53 16.62 -1.00 -10.78
C ILE A 53 17.59 -1.53 -11.82
N VAL A 54 17.07 -1.81 -13.01
CA VAL A 54 17.83 -2.27 -14.16
C VAL A 54 17.96 -1.12 -15.16
N ASP A 55 19.20 -0.83 -15.60
CA ASP A 55 19.47 0.16 -16.65
C ASP A 55 18.98 -0.39 -17.99
N SER A 56 17.72 -0.08 -18.28
CA SER A 56 17.00 -0.38 -19.53
C SER A 56 16.42 0.93 -20.07
N SER A 57 15.77 0.90 -21.23
CA SER A 57 15.19 2.10 -21.84
C SER A 57 13.67 1.94 -22.03
N PRO A 58 12.83 2.54 -21.15
CA PRO A 58 13.19 3.25 -19.91
C PRO A 58 13.67 2.29 -18.81
N PRO A 59 14.31 2.78 -17.72
CA PRO A 59 14.74 1.95 -16.60
C PRO A 59 13.60 1.17 -15.98
N LEU A 60 13.87 -0.05 -15.53
CA LEU A 60 12.86 -0.93 -14.97
C LEU A 60 13.16 -1.17 -13.50
N ARG A 61 12.25 -0.73 -12.64
CA ARG A 61 12.31 -1.01 -11.20
C ARG A 61 11.70 -2.37 -10.92
N THR A 62 12.29 -3.16 -10.02
CA THR A 62 11.71 -4.42 -9.54
C THR A 62 11.39 -4.33 -8.05
N VAL A 63 10.21 -4.81 -7.67
CA VAL A 63 9.71 -4.86 -6.29
C VAL A 63 9.22 -6.28 -6.02
N ASN A 64 9.62 -6.87 -4.89
CA ASN A 64 9.07 -8.14 -4.42
C ASN A 64 7.90 -7.84 -3.47
N VAL A 65 6.76 -8.46 -3.71
CA VAL A 65 5.52 -8.21 -2.96
C VAL A 65 4.94 -9.56 -2.58
N VAL A 66 4.62 -9.74 -1.30
CA VAL A 66 3.82 -10.85 -0.83
C VAL A 66 2.35 -10.49 -0.99
N THR A 67 1.53 -11.43 -1.46
CA THR A 67 0.09 -11.27 -1.57
C THR A 67 -0.58 -12.41 -0.82
N VAL A 68 -1.37 -12.10 0.20
CA VAL A 68 -1.97 -13.09 1.07
C VAL A 68 -3.47 -13.12 0.82
N ARG A 69 -3.98 -14.24 0.32
CA ARG A 69 -5.41 -14.53 0.35
C ARG A 69 -5.75 -15.00 1.76
N VAL A 70 -6.15 -14.04 2.59
CA VAL A 70 -6.53 -14.28 3.98
C VAL A 70 -7.92 -14.90 4.02
N MET A 71 -8.01 -16.12 4.55
CA MET A 71 -9.23 -16.88 4.72
C MET A 71 -9.67 -16.85 6.18
N GLY A 72 -10.88 -16.36 6.41
CA GLY A 72 -11.56 -16.33 7.70
C GLY A 72 -12.47 -17.54 7.87
N LYS A 73 -13.43 -17.42 8.79
CA LYS A 73 -14.45 -18.43 9.03
C LYS A 73 -15.38 -18.58 7.82
N ASP A 74 -16.01 -19.75 7.66
CA ASP A 74 -17.04 -20.00 6.62
C ASP A 74 -16.56 -19.70 5.18
N ASP A 75 -15.27 -19.97 4.90
CA ASP A 75 -14.59 -19.74 3.61
C ASP A 75 -14.57 -18.28 3.13
N LEU A 76 -14.80 -17.34 4.06
CA LEU A 76 -14.73 -15.91 3.82
C LEU A 76 -13.32 -15.47 3.45
N VAL A 77 -13.21 -14.53 2.52
CA VAL A 77 -11.93 -13.94 2.11
C VAL A 77 -11.88 -12.47 2.44
N LEU A 78 -10.76 -12.07 3.04
CA LEU A 78 -10.45 -10.67 3.31
C LEU A 78 -9.99 -9.95 2.04
N VAL A 79 -10.58 -8.79 1.78
CA VAL A 79 -10.18 -7.92 0.68
C VAL A 79 -9.95 -6.49 1.19
N GLU A 80 -8.80 -5.91 0.84
CA GLU A 80 -8.49 -4.49 1.02
C GLU A 80 -9.39 -3.70 0.07
N SER A 81 -10.37 -2.96 0.59
CA SER A 81 -11.27 -2.16 -0.24
C SER A 81 -10.63 -0.82 -0.61
N ARG A 82 -10.11 -0.10 0.39
CA ARG A 82 -9.52 1.24 0.26
C ARG A 82 -8.35 1.40 1.21
N GLN A 83 -7.43 2.29 0.82
CA GLN A 83 -6.34 2.76 1.67
C GLN A 83 -6.36 4.29 1.71
N GLN A 84 -6.27 4.86 2.91
CA GLN A 84 -5.98 6.27 3.09
C GLN A 84 -4.46 6.51 3.02
N LEU A 85 -4.05 7.50 2.24
CA LEU A 85 -2.66 7.95 2.15
C LEU A 85 -2.36 9.04 3.19
N SER A 86 -1.08 9.29 3.42
CA SER A 86 -0.62 10.33 4.37
C SER A 86 -1.04 11.77 4.00
N ASP A 87 -1.41 12.03 2.74
CA ASP A 87 -1.99 13.30 2.30
C ASP A 87 -3.51 13.37 2.54
N GLY A 88 -4.08 12.36 3.21
CA GLY A 88 -5.51 12.20 3.49
C GLY A 88 -6.33 11.71 2.29
N SER A 89 -5.73 11.56 1.10
CA SER A 89 -6.43 11.06 -0.08
C SER A 89 -6.66 9.55 0.01
N PHE A 90 -7.70 9.05 -0.67
CA PHE A 90 -8.02 7.63 -0.69
C PHE A 90 -7.65 6.99 -2.02
N ARG A 91 -7.28 5.71 -1.95
CA ARG A 91 -7.10 4.84 -3.11
C ARG A 91 -7.95 3.60 -2.98
N ASP A 92 -8.74 3.33 -4.00
CA ASP A 92 -9.41 2.05 -4.17
C ASP A 92 -8.38 0.95 -4.48
N ARG A 93 -8.56 -0.22 -3.89
CA ARG A 93 -7.58 -1.32 -3.92
C ARG A 93 -8.20 -2.60 -4.43
N PHE A 94 -9.33 -2.99 -3.86
CA PHE A 94 -10.11 -4.20 -4.19
C PHE A 94 -9.23 -5.43 -4.44
N ARG A 95 -8.27 -5.68 -3.54
CA ARG A 95 -7.24 -6.71 -3.72
C ARG A 95 -6.94 -7.42 -2.40
N PRO A 96 -6.33 -8.61 -2.44
CA PRO A 96 -5.86 -9.27 -1.22
C PRO A 96 -4.78 -8.44 -0.51
N LEU A 97 -4.58 -8.72 0.77
CA LEU A 97 -3.52 -8.11 1.59
C LEU A 97 -2.17 -8.24 0.85
N SER A 98 -1.55 -7.11 0.56
CA SER A 98 -0.39 -7.03 -0.33
C SER A 98 0.68 -6.17 0.31
N GLU A 99 1.81 -6.78 0.63
CA GLU A 99 2.87 -6.10 1.36
C GLU A 99 4.23 -6.24 0.67
N LYS A 100 5.02 -5.18 0.69
CA LYS A 100 6.37 -5.20 0.11
C LYS A 100 7.27 -6.09 0.97
N MET A 101 8.03 -6.97 0.33
CA MET A 101 8.97 -7.83 1.06
C MET A 101 10.22 -7.04 1.45
N LYS A 102 10.72 -7.29 2.67
CA LYS A 102 12.01 -6.75 3.13
C LYS A 102 13.17 -7.56 2.54
N PRO A 103 14.38 -6.98 2.42
CA PRO A 103 15.54 -7.70 1.92
C PRO A 103 15.86 -8.91 2.81
N ASN A 104 16.13 -10.06 2.18
CA ASN A 104 16.47 -11.33 2.85
C ASN A 104 15.34 -11.97 3.68
N GLU A 105 14.11 -11.48 3.56
CA GLU A 105 12.93 -12.09 4.17
C GLU A 105 12.44 -13.29 3.34
N THR A 106 12.08 -14.37 4.01
CA THR A 106 11.33 -15.48 3.38
C THR A 106 9.87 -15.08 3.11
N VAL A 107 9.17 -15.84 2.26
CA VAL A 107 7.74 -15.56 2.01
C VAL A 107 6.95 -15.70 3.31
N GLU A 108 7.24 -16.71 4.11
CA GLU A 108 6.56 -17.00 5.36
C GLU A 108 6.77 -15.89 6.41
N GLU A 109 7.99 -15.37 6.53
CA GLU A 109 8.29 -14.22 7.40
C GLU A 109 7.54 -12.97 6.93
N ALA A 110 7.52 -12.71 5.61
CA ALA A 110 6.79 -11.58 5.03
C ALA A 110 5.28 -11.69 5.27
N VAL A 111 4.69 -12.88 5.14
CA VAL A 111 3.27 -13.12 5.46
C VAL A 111 2.98 -12.83 6.92
N ALA A 112 3.78 -13.39 7.83
CA ALA A 112 3.57 -13.22 9.26
C ALA A 112 3.70 -11.75 9.69
N ARG A 113 4.67 -11.05 9.11
CA ARG A 113 4.86 -9.60 9.32
C ARG A 113 3.67 -8.81 8.76
N ALA A 114 3.30 -9.04 7.50
CA ALA A 114 2.20 -8.32 6.87
C ALA A 114 0.88 -8.51 7.62
N VAL A 115 0.52 -9.74 8.00
CA VAL A 115 -0.70 -9.97 8.79
C VAL A 115 -0.62 -9.29 10.16
N LYS A 116 0.56 -9.28 10.81
CA LYS A 116 0.73 -8.61 12.09
C LYS A 116 0.63 -7.08 11.99
N GLU A 117 1.31 -6.48 11.02
CA GLU A 117 1.33 -5.04 10.79
C GLU A 117 -0.09 -4.55 10.43
N GLU A 118 -0.80 -5.29 9.57
CA GLU A 118 -2.08 -4.85 9.04
C GLU A 118 -3.29 -5.25 9.89
N LEU A 119 -3.27 -6.43 10.50
CA LEU A 119 -4.44 -7.01 11.17
C LEU A 119 -4.22 -7.21 12.67
N GLY A 120 -3.01 -6.98 13.18
CA GLY A 120 -2.65 -7.27 14.58
C GLY A 120 -3.41 -6.47 15.64
N SER A 121 -4.10 -5.40 15.26
CA SER A 121 -5.01 -4.65 16.14
C SER A 121 -6.38 -5.31 16.31
N VAL A 122 -6.77 -6.20 15.39
CA VAL A 122 -8.09 -6.85 15.36
C VAL A 122 -8.03 -8.36 15.52
N ILE A 123 -6.85 -8.98 15.47
CA ILE A 123 -6.65 -10.43 15.67
C ILE A 123 -5.70 -10.72 16.83
N ASP A 124 -5.83 -11.92 17.42
CA ASP A 124 -4.92 -12.39 18.45
C ASP A 124 -3.53 -12.78 17.87
N PRO A 125 -2.43 -12.60 18.63
CA PRO A 125 -1.10 -13.04 18.21
C PRO A 125 -1.04 -14.55 17.94
N GLY A 126 -0.49 -14.94 16.79
CA GLY A 126 -0.29 -16.36 16.44
C GLY A 126 -1.48 -17.03 15.72
N SER A 127 -2.46 -16.25 15.28
CA SER A 127 -3.67 -16.69 14.57
C SER A 127 -3.47 -17.04 13.09
N VAL A 128 -2.22 -17.04 12.58
CA VAL A 128 -1.93 -17.18 11.14
C VAL A 128 -1.39 -18.56 10.80
N ARG A 129 -2.05 -19.25 9.86
CA ARG A 129 -1.62 -20.55 9.33
C ARG A 129 -1.60 -20.55 7.80
N ILE A 130 -0.40 -20.51 7.24
CA ILE A 130 -0.19 -20.60 5.78
C ILE A 130 -0.62 -22.00 5.30
N VAL A 131 -1.36 -22.05 4.19
CA VAL A 131 -1.78 -23.31 3.56
C VAL A 131 -0.60 -23.93 2.82
N PRO A 132 -0.17 -25.15 3.20
CA PRO A 132 0.93 -25.82 2.51
C PRO A 132 0.63 -26.01 1.02
N GLY A 133 1.61 -25.68 0.17
CA GLY A 133 1.50 -25.86 -1.28
C GLY A 133 0.66 -24.80 -2.02
N SER A 134 0.14 -23.78 -1.34
CA SER A 134 -0.60 -22.66 -1.96
C SER A 134 0.29 -21.62 -2.67
N TYR A 135 1.61 -21.70 -2.49
CA TYR A 135 2.53 -20.68 -2.99
C TYR A 135 2.54 -20.62 -4.53
N ILE A 136 2.33 -19.41 -5.05
CA ILE A 136 2.39 -19.10 -6.48
C ILE A 136 3.28 -17.87 -6.68
N LYS A 137 4.18 -17.94 -7.67
CA LYS A 137 5.00 -16.81 -8.10
C LYS A 137 4.52 -16.28 -9.44
N LYS A 138 4.26 -14.98 -9.53
CA LYS A 138 3.85 -14.30 -10.78
C LYS A 138 4.70 -13.05 -11.02
N LEU A 139 4.97 -12.75 -12.29
CA LEU A 139 5.61 -11.50 -12.70
C LEU A 139 4.59 -10.61 -13.40
N GLU A 140 4.53 -9.34 -13.01
CA GLU A 140 3.68 -8.33 -13.67
C GLU A 140 4.46 -7.04 -13.90
N GLU A 141 4.40 -6.49 -15.11
CA GLU A 141 4.98 -5.19 -15.42
C GLU A 141 3.89 -4.16 -15.67
N ARG A 142 3.98 -3.00 -15.00
CA ARG A 142 3.01 -1.91 -15.11
C ARG A 142 3.70 -0.56 -14.93
N ASN A 143 2.99 0.52 -15.27
CA ASN A 143 3.41 1.87 -14.90
C ASN A 143 3.29 2.07 -13.39
N SER A 144 4.31 2.64 -12.76
CA SER A 144 4.27 2.94 -11.33
C SER A 144 3.39 4.16 -11.05
N ALA A 145 2.41 4.00 -10.16
CA ALA A 145 1.61 5.12 -9.66
C ALA A 145 2.45 6.04 -8.76
N SER A 146 3.35 5.46 -7.95
CA SER A 146 4.22 6.23 -7.04
C SER A 146 5.33 6.97 -7.76
N TYR A 147 5.80 6.43 -8.90
CA TYR A 147 6.90 6.98 -9.70
C TYR A 147 6.50 7.06 -11.19
N PRO A 148 5.61 8.00 -11.58
CA PRO A 148 5.20 8.15 -12.96
C PRO A 148 6.39 8.24 -13.92
N GLY A 149 6.33 7.52 -15.04
CA GLY A 149 7.40 7.44 -16.04
C GLY A 149 8.49 6.38 -15.76
N LEU A 150 8.54 5.83 -14.54
CA LEU A 150 9.41 4.70 -14.19
C LEU A 150 8.57 3.42 -14.11
N PRO A 151 8.61 2.52 -15.11
CA PRO A 151 7.89 1.26 -15.04
C PRO A 151 8.41 0.36 -13.92
N VAL A 152 7.52 -0.48 -13.43
CA VAL A 152 7.79 -1.40 -12.34
C VAL A 152 7.42 -2.83 -12.73
N ARG A 153 8.33 -3.77 -12.42
CA ARG A 153 8.11 -5.20 -12.39
C ARG A 153 7.81 -5.63 -10.96
N TYR A 154 6.59 -6.09 -10.73
CA TYR A 154 6.21 -6.76 -9.50
C TYR A 154 6.54 -8.24 -9.60
N VAL A 155 7.31 -8.72 -8.63
CA VAL A 155 7.47 -10.15 -8.34
C VAL A 155 6.47 -10.48 -7.24
N LEU A 156 5.32 -11.00 -7.63
CA LEU A 156 4.23 -11.33 -6.73
C LEU A 156 4.42 -12.75 -6.17
N HIS A 157 4.50 -12.84 -4.85
CA HIS A 157 4.58 -14.06 -4.06
C HIS A 157 3.23 -14.29 -3.39
N SER A 158 2.34 -15.02 -4.05
CA SER A 158 0.98 -15.25 -3.57
C SER A 158 0.92 -16.50 -2.69
N VAL A 159 0.22 -16.43 -1.56
CA VAL A 159 -0.07 -17.57 -0.68
C VAL A 159 -1.49 -17.48 -0.14
N ASP A 160 -2.04 -18.62 0.25
CA ASP A 160 -3.27 -18.68 1.04
C ASP A 160 -2.92 -18.83 2.52
N ALA A 161 -3.61 -18.09 3.40
CA ALA A 161 -3.42 -18.21 4.84
C ALA A 161 -4.75 -18.17 5.58
N TRP A 162 -4.93 -19.08 6.52
CA TRP A 162 -6.02 -19.03 7.49
C TRP A 162 -5.66 -18.05 8.59
N VAL A 163 -6.58 -17.13 8.90
CA VAL A 163 -6.44 -16.18 10.01
C VAL A 163 -7.66 -16.29 10.92
N GLU A 164 -7.41 -16.68 12.16
CA GLU A 164 -8.44 -16.78 13.20
C GLU A 164 -8.69 -15.41 13.86
N GLY A 165 -9.92 -15.20 14.35
CA GLY A 165 -10.27 -13.98 15.09
C GLY A 165 -10.57 -12.75 14.24
N LEU A 166 -10.72 -12.89 12.91
CA LEU A 166 -11.18 -11.80 12.06
C LEU A 166 -12.60 -11.35 12.45
N PRO A 167 -12.88 -10.03 12.45
CA PRO A 167 -14.25 -9.52 12.56
C PRO A 167 -15.17 -10.11 11.47
N GLU A 168 -16.46 -10.27 11.78
CA GLU A 168 -17.48 -10.74 10.82
C GLU A 168 -18.07 -9.59 9.97
N GLU A 169 -17.81 -8.33 10.35
CA GLU A 169 -18.23 -7.12 9.64
C GLU A 169 -17.01 -6.36 9.09
N ASP A 170 -17.27 -5.39 8.22
CA ASP A 170 -16.25 -4.47 7.72
C ASP A 170 -15.55 -3.74 8.89
N PHE A 171 -14.23 -3.61 8.80
CA PHE A 171 -13.42 -2.99 9.84
C PHE A 171 -12.31 -2.13 9.25
N CYS A 172 -11.70 -1.32 10.13
CA CYS A 172 -10.53 -0.54 9.79
C CYS A 172 -9.33 -0.88 10.65
N THR A 173 -8.13 -0.83 10.08
CA THR A 173 -6.87 -0.99 10.81
C THR A 173 -5.90 0.14 10.48
N ASP A 174 -4.97 0.39 11.40
CA ASP A 174 -3.97 1.44 11.28
C ASP A 174 -2.57 0.87 11.08
N GLU A 175 -1.91 1.23 9.97
CA GLU A 175 -0.51 0.87 9.71
C GLU A 175 0.44 1.84 10.42
N GLN A 176 1.51 1.31 11.03
CA GLN A 176 2.60 2.13 11.56
C GLN A 176 3.57 2.56 10.45
N GLU A 177 4.13 3.77 10.55
CA GLU A 177 4.99 4.35 9.51
C GLU A 177 6.23 3.49 9.19
N GLU A 178 6.43 3.21 7.90
CA GLU A 178 7.54 2.40 7.36
C GLU A 178 8.93 3.02 7.61
N TYR A 179 9.00 4.34 7.83
CA TYR A 179 10.22 5.11 8.07
C TYR A 179 10.07 6.11 9.21
N GLN A 180 9.89 5.64 10.43
CA GLN A 180 10.12 6.49 11.60
C GLN A 180 11.64 6.72 11.74
N ASP A 181 12.04 7.99 11.90
CA ASP A 181 13.39 8.48 12.20
C ASP A 181 14.43 8.56 11.06
N LEU A 182 14.24 9.45 10.07
CA LEU A 182 15.36 10.13 9.40
C LEU A 182 15.07 11.60 9.02
N ASN A 183 14.05 12.22 9.61
CA ASN A 183 13.98 13.67 9.61
C ASN A 183 14.61 14.13 10.94
N GLY A 184 15.65 14.96 10.87
CA GLY A 184 16.28 15.60 12.03
C GLY A 184 15.36 16.64 12.69
N THR A 185 14.11 16.28 12.97
CA THR A 185 13.07 17.14 13.55
C THR A 185 13.09 17.14 15.08
N MET A 186 13.75 16.18 15.74
CA MET A 186 13.87 16.17 17.22
C MET A 186 14.74 17.29 17.82
N GLU A 187 15.54 18.01 17.03
CA GLU A 187 16.28 19.18 17.53
C GLU A 187 15.67 20.54 17.14
N LEU A 188 14.75 20.58 16.17
CA LEU A 188 14.08 21.82 15.76
C LEU A 188 12.82 22.11 16.59
N GLU A 189 12.09 21.08 17.04
CA GLU A 189 10.89 21.28 17.87
C GLU A 189 11.21 21.93 19.23
N LYS A 190 12.41 21.68 19.77
CA LYS A 190 12.86 22.27 21.04
C LYS A 190 13.25 23.76 20.89
N ALA A 191 13.70 24.18 19.70
CA ALA A 191 14.09 25.56 19.42
C ALA A 191 12.90 26.44 18.99
N VAL A 192 11.86 25.86 18.39
CA VAL A 192 10.67 26.60 17.93
C VAL A 192 9.68 26.89 19.06
N SER A 193 9.76 26.14 20.17
CA SER A 193 9.01 26.40 21.41
C SER A 193 9.24 27.81 22.01
N GLU A 194 10.39 28.43 21.78
CA GLU A 194 10.73 29.72 22.38
C GLU A 194 10.41 30.95 21.51
N VAL A 195 9.99 30.77 20.26
CA VAL A 195 9.70 31.90 19.35
C VAL A 195 8.29 31.82 18.78
N GLY A 196 7.31 32.20 19.62
CA GLY A 196 6.13 32.94 19.19
C GLY A 196 5.15 32.27 18.22
N LYS A 197 4.04 31.76 18.78
CA LYS A 197 2.69 31.68 18.17
C LYS A 197 2.53 32.37 16.80
N LEU A 198 2.34 31.58 15.73
CA LEU A 198 1.42 31.87 14.61
C LEU A 198 1.32 30.66 13.65
N ARG A 199 0.09 30.13 13.54
CA ARG A 199 -0.56 29.44 12.41
C ARG A 199 -0.08 28.04 11.95
N GLU A 200 -0.99 27.09 12.17
CA GLU A 200 -1.34 25.91 11.37
C GLU A 200 -0.26 25.33 10.43
N LEU A 201 0.39 24.27 10.89
CA LEU A 201 0.91 23.21 10.00
C LEU A 201 0.58 21.86 10.63
N GLY A 202 -0.10 21.04 9.83
CA GLY A 202 -0.69 19.77 10.23
C GLY A 202 0.34 18.78 10.78
N SER A 203 0.02 18.25 11.96
CA SER A 203 0.50 16.96 12.44
C SER A 203 0.10 15.92 11.40
N LEU A 204 1.08 15.25 10.81
CA LEU A 204 0.85 14.21 9.81
C LEU A 204 0.66 12.88 10.56
N SER A 205 -0.51 12.29 10.40
CA SER A 205 -0.95 11.06 11.07
C SER A 205 -1.77 10.20 10.12
N GLU A 206 -1.79 8.89 10.42
CA GLU A 206 -2.86 7.91 10.14
C GLU A 206 -2.88 7.29 8.73
N ILE A 207 -2.64 5.97 8.65
CA ILE A 207 -2.97 5.13 7.48
C ILE A 207 -4.12 4.23 7.93
N ARG A 208 -5.34 4.46 7.43
CA ARG A 208 -6.51 3.60 7.67
C ARG A 208 -6.75 2.67 6.49
N LEU A 209 -6.82 1.36 6.74
CA LEU A 209 -7.27 0.33 5.81
C LEU A 209 -8.76 0.09 5.96
N ASP A 210 -9.57 0.19 4.91
CA ASP A 210 -10.98 -0.24 4.95
C ASP A 210 -11.11 -1.65 4.39
N VAL A 211 -11.61 -2.58 5.20
CA VAL A 211 -11.66 -4.01 4.88
C VAL A 211 -13.08 -4.46 4.55
N THR A 212 -13.23 -5.26 3.48
CA THR A 212 -14.50 -5.89 3.11
C THR A 212 -14.36 -7.41 3.09
N ILE A 213 -15.38 -8.09 3.62
CA ILE A 213 -15.44 -9.56 3.69
C ILE A 213 -16.25 -10.10 2.51
N VAL A 214 -15.66 -11.01 1.73
CA VAL A 214 -16.32 -11.61 0.55
C VAL A 214 -16.76 -13.04 0.85
N LEU A 215 -18.08 -13.29 0.74
CA LEU A 215 -18.71 -14.62 0.72
C LEU A 215 -18.62 -15.21 -0.69
N ASP A 216 -18.15 -16.45 -0.82
CA ASP A 216 -17.93 -17.09 -2.12
C ASP A 216 -19.27 -17.30 -2.87
N GLY A 217 -19.38 -16.77 -4.09
CA GLY A 217 -20.48 -17.09 -5.02
C GLY A 217 -21.15 -15.95 -5.80
N ALA A 218 -20.80 -14.67 -5.61
CA ALA A 218 -21.30 -13.60 -6.48
C ALA A 218 -20.28 -12.46 -6.64
N VAL A 219 -20.12 -12.01 -7.88
CA VAL A 219 -19.41 -10.77 -8.24
C VAL A 219 -20.01 -9.62 -7.42
N VAL A 220 -19.30 -9.15 -6.40
CA VAL A 220 -19.69 -7.92 -5.70
C VAL A 220 -19.27 -6.75 -6.58
N MET A 221 -20.20 -6.29 -7.42
CA MET A 221 -20.23 -4.89 -7.82
C MET A 221 -20.35 -4.08 -6.52
N VAL A 222 -19.28 -3.43 -6.08
CA VAL A 222 -19.34 -2.43 -5.02
C VAL A 222 -20.06 -1.22 -5.62
N LEU A 223 -21.39 -1.25 -5.57
CA LEU A 223 -22.23 -0.11 -5.87
C LEU A 223 -22.18 0.83 -4.68
N TRP A 224 -21.43 1.91 -4.89
CA TRP A 224 -21.28 3.04 -3.99
C TRP A 224 -22.65 3.62 -3.59
N HIS A 225 -22.96 3.65 -2.30
CA HIS A 225 -23.96 4.57 -1.75
C HIS A 225 -23.28 5.48 -0.71
N CYS A 226 -22.74 6.60 -1.19
CA CYS A 226 -22.46 7.75 -0.33
C CYS A 226 -23.82 8.34 0.06
N LEU A 227 -24.20 8.20 1.31
CA LEU A 227 -25.02 9.19 1.99
C LEU A 227 -24.01 10.02 2.81
N LEU A 228 -23.99 11.35 2.82
CA LEU A 228 -25.08 12.31 2.74
C LEU A 228 -24.68 13.59 1.99
N SER A 229 -25.62 14.15 1.23
CA SER A 229 -26.00 15.56 1.42
C SER A 229 -27.52 15.69 1.29
N HIS A 230 -28.09 16.53 2.14
CA HIS A 230 -29.51 16.67 2.38
C HIS A 230 -30.33 17.11 1.14
N ALA A 231 -31.58 16.64 1.15
CA ALA A 231 -32.76 17.13 0.42
C ALA A 231 -33.01 16.58 -1.01
N LEU A 232 -34.23 16.06 -1.16
CA LEU A 232 -34.93 15.62 -2.39
C LEU A 232 -34.44 14.32 -3.04
N PHE A 233 -34.97 13.17 -2.61
CA PHE A 233 -35.36 12.08 -3.54
C PHE A 233 -36.43 11.17 -2.91
N ALA A 234 -37.49 11.78 -2.37
CA ALA A 234 -38.75 11.08 -2.10
C ALA A 234 -39.58 11.10 -3.40
N LYS A 235 -39.41 10.07 -4.23
CA LYS A 235 -40.30 9.56 -5.32
C LYS A 235 -39.43 9.03 -6.46
N LEU A 236 -39.13 7.74 -6.44
CA LEU A 236 -39.10 6.81 -7.57
C LEU A 236 -38.33 5.57 -7.09
N PHE A 237 -39.05 4.52 -6.67
CA PHE A 237 -38.69 3.10 -6.86
C PHE A 237 -39.79 2.22 -6.22
N VAL A 238 -41.04 2.54 -6.54
CA VAL A 238 -42.06 1.50 -6.71
C VAL A 238 -42.08 1.28 -8.22
N THR A 239 -41.74 0.07 -8.66
CA THR A 239 -41.84 -0.53 -10.01
C THR A 239 -40.51 -1.11 -10.48
N ALA A 240 -40.09 -2.23 -9.89
CA ALA A 240 -39.19 -3.21 -10.51
C ALA A 240 -39.28 -4.55 -9.76
N CYS A 241 -40.51 -5.04 -9.58
CA CYS A 241 -40.75 -6.45 -9.27
C CYS A 241 -41.90 -6.90 -10.17
N GLY A 242 -41.55 -7.54 -11.28
CA GLY A 242 -42.49 -8.07 -12.26
C GLY A 242 -41.91 -8.03 -13.67
N ILE A 243 -41.98 -9.17 -14.38
CA ILE A 243 -41.62 -9.43 -15.80
C ILE A 243 -40.15 -9.89 -15.90
N LEU A 244 -39.77 -11.16 -16.09
CA LEU A 244 -40.25 -12.29 -16.93
C LEU A 244 -39.94 -13.62 -16.20
N ALA A 245 -40.94 -14.49 -15.98
CA ALA A 245 -41.46 -15.57 -16.85
C ALA A 245 -40.89 -16.94 -16.43
#